data_AF-A0A937LBE4-F1
#
_entry.id   AF-A0A937LBE4-F1
#
_cell.length_a   1.000
_cell.length_b   1.000
_cell.length_c   1.000
_cell.angle_alpha   90.00
_cell.angle_beta   90.00
_cell.angle_gamma   90.00
#
_symmetry.space_group_name_H-M   'P 1'
#
loop_
_entity.id
_entity.type
_entity.pdbx_description
1 polymer ?
#
loop_
_entity_poly.entity_id
_entity_poly.type
_entity_poly.pdbx_seq_one_letter_code
_entity_poly.pdbx_strand_id
1 'polypeptide(L)'
;IFSFYREDPRMEELLEPLRDCRMRRSWGSIRIECVDADHLEQVSGLLGHLRLPLAALGLGRQIVLRVPGSLQRSYPMHVPFHSDQLA
;
A
#
# COMPACT_ATOMS: atom_id res chain seq x y z
N ILE A 1 8.21 0.76 -6.14
CA ILE A 1 7.83 1.76 -5.11
C ILE A 1 9.05 2.57 -4.70
N PHE A 2 10.09 1.98 -4.11
CA PHE A 2 11.33 2.72 -3.77
C PHE A 2 11.91 3.53 -4.94
N SER A 3 12.01 2.93 -6.14
CA SER A 3 12.49 3.65 -7.34
C SER A 3 11.62 4.84 -7.75
N PHE A 4 10.33 4.86 -7.38
CA PHE A 4 9.44 6.00 -7.66
C PHE A 4 9.81 7.21 -6.79
N TYR A 5 10.27 6.98 -5.57
CA TYR A 5 10.65 8.02 -4.60
C TYR A 5 12.17 8.21 -4.50
N ARG A 6 12.95 7.77 -5.49
CA ARG A 6 14.42 7.73 -5.43
C ARG A 6 15.11 9.07 -5.14
N GLU A 7 14.43 10.19 -5.38
CA GLU A 7 14.97 11.54 -5.20
C GLU A 7 14.61 12.16 -3.84
N ASP A 8 13.81 11.46 -3.02
CA ASP A 8 13.44 11.89 -1.67
C ASP A 8 13.94 10.89 -0.61
N PRO A 9 15.08 11.17 0.04
CA PRO A 9 15.65 10.28 1.07
C PRO A 9 14.72 10.02 2.26
N ARG A 10 13.84 10.98 2.59
CA ARG A 10 12.91 10.83 3.73
C ARG A 10 11.86 9.78 3.44
N MET A 11 11.50 9.65 2.16
CA MET A 11 10.59 8.59 1.72
C MET A 11 11.23 7.20 1.84
N GLU A 12 12.54 7.08 1.67
CA GLU A 12 13.21 5.79 1.85
C GLU A 12 13.14 5.30 3.30
N GLU A 13 13.35 6.21 4.27
CA GLU A 13 13.20 5.92 5.70
C GLU A 13 11.74 5.60 6.07
N LEU A 14 10.79 6.40 5.58
CA LEU A 14 9.37 6.20 5.87
C LEU A 14 8.82 4.90 5.27
N LEU A 15 9.35 4.46 4.12
CA LEU A 15 8.92 3.24 3.43
C LEU A 15 9.69 1.99 3.89
N GLU A 16 10.57 2.12 4.89
CA GLU A 16 11.38 1.02 5.44
C GLU A 16 10.54 -0.24 5.77
N PRO A 17 9.33 -0.16 6.37
CA PRO A 17 8.52 -1.35 6.65
C PRO A 17 8.20 -2.21 5.42
N LEU A 18 8.14 -1.60 4.22
CA LEU A 18 7.87 -2.35 2.99
C LEU A 18 9.01 -3.31 2.59
N ARG A 19 10.20 -3.17 3.16
CA ARG A 19 11.34 -4.04 2.84
C ARG A 19 11.10 -5.48 3.27
N ASP A 20 10.38 -5.67 4.36
CA ASP A 20 10.02 -6.99 4.89
C ASP A 20 8.74 -7.56 4.25
N CYS A 21 8.08 -6.78 3.40
CA CYS A 21 6.85 -7.19 2.74
C CYS A 21 7.13 -8.01 1.47
N ARG A 22 6.34 -9.07 1.29
CA ARG A 22 6.28 -9.77 -0.01
C ARG A 22 5.13 -9.24 -0.85
N MET A 23 5.44 -8.66 -2.01
CA MET A 23 4.43 -8.16 -2.94
C MET A 23 4.13 -9.19 -4.03
N ARG A 24 2.85 -9.44 -4.27
CA ARG A 24 2.35 -10.32 -5.33
C ARG A 24 1.26 -9.61 -6.11
N ARG A 25 1.35 -9.67 -7.43
CA ARG A 25 0.25 -9.22 -8.30
C ARG A 25 -0.73 -10.37 -8.49
N SER A 26 -2.01 -10.06 -8.33
CA SER A 26 -3.14 -10.94 -8.65
C SER A 26 -4.07 -10.20 -9.61
N TRP A 27 -5.05 -10.90 -10.18
CA TRP A 27 -6.00 -10.26 -11.08
C TRP A 27 -6.72 -9.10 -10.36
N GLY A 28 -6.52 -7.87 -10.86
CA GLY A 28 -7.15 -6.67 -10.33
C GLY A 28 -6.61 -6.14 -8.98
N SER A 29 -5.60 -6.76 -8.38
CA SER A 29 -5.08 -6.35 -7.07
C SER A 29 -3.58 -6.59 -6.90
N ILE A 30 -2.96 -5.81 -6.01
CA ILE A 30 -1.66 -6.12 -5.44
C ILE A 30 -1.86 -6.59 -4.02
N ARG A 31 -1.36 -7.78 -3.72
CA ARG A 31 -1.26 -8.30 -2.36
C ARG A 31 0.11 -7.94 -1.78
N ILE A 32 0.10 -7.41 -0.56
CA ILE A 32 1.30 -7.12 0.23
C ILE A 32 1.19 -7.99 1.49
N GLU A 33 2.06 -8.98 1.58
CA GLU A 33 2.12 -9.88 2.73
C GLU A 33 2.97 -9.24 3.83
N CYS A 34 2.32 -8.93 4.94
CA CYS A 34 2.91 -8.40 6.16
C CYS A 34 3.32 -9.55 7.08
N VAL A 35 4.29 -9.29 7.96
CA VAL A 35 4.86 -10.31 8.86
C VAL A 35 3.85 -10.69 9.95
N ASP A 36 3.26 -9.70 10.59
CA ASP A 36 2.29 -9.83 11.67
C ASP A 36 1.27 -8.67 11.64
N ALA A 37 0.40 -8.62 12.65
CA ALA A 37 -0.66 -7.61 12.74
C ALA A 37 -0.12 -6.19 12.96
N ASP A 38 0.95 -6.04 13.75
CA ASP A 38 1.55 -4.73 14.03
C ASP A 38 2.21 -4.18 12.77
N HIS A 39 2.93 -5.03 12.04
CA HIS A 39 3.49 -4.68 10.74
C HIS A 39 2.39 -4.33 9.73
N LEU A 40 1.25 -5.03 9.74
CA LEU A 40 0.11 -4.66 8.89
C LEU A 40 -0.41 -3.24 9.19
N GLU A 41 -0.47 -2.83 10.45
CA GLU A 41 -0.87 -1.45 10.79
C GLU A 41 0.14 -0.41 10.31
N GLN A 42 1.43 -0.68 10.50
CA GLN A 42 2.50 0.19 9.98
C GLN A 42 2.37 0.37 8.47
N VAL A 43 2.21 -0.73 7.72
CA VAL A 43 2.04 -0.69 6.25
C VAL A 43 0.71 -0.03 5.86
N SER A 44 -0.34 -0.20 6.65
CA SER A 44 -1.62 0.50 6.44
C SER A 44 -1.45 2.02 6.50
N GLY A 45 -0.62 2.52 7.42
CA GLY A 45 -0.27 3.95 7.51
C GLY A 45 0.42 4.48 6.25
N LEU A 46 1.09 3.63 5.49
CA LEU A 46 1.81 4.00 4.26
C LEU A 46 0.93 4.04 3.00
N LEU A 47 -0.34 3.67 3.08
CA LEU A 47 -1.21 3.55 1.90
C LEU A 47 -1.29 4.83 1.06
N GLY A 48 -1.20 6.01 1.68
CA GLY A 48 -1.14 7.29 0.96
C GLY A 48 0.04 7.36 -0.02
N HIS A 49 1.20 6.85 0.40
CA HIS A 49 2.43 6.80 -0.39
C HIS A 49 2.49 5.59 -1.33
N LEU A 50 1.66 4.56 -1.10
CA LEU A 50 1.59 3.39 -1.98
C LEU A 50 0.68 3.62 -3.19
N ARG A 51 -0.41 4.36 -3.04
CA ARG A 51 -1.42 4.52 -4.10
C ARG A 51 -0.84 5.12 -5.37
N LEU A 52 -0.09 6.21 -5.27
CA LEU A 52 0.46 6.91 -6.42
C LEU A 52 1.41 6.04 -7.27
N PRO A 53 2.46 5.41 -6.71
CA PRO A 53 3.35 4.56 -7.50
C PRO A 53 2.64 3.32 -8.05
N LEU A 54 1.72 2.71 -7.30
CA LEU A 54 1.01 1.52 -7.77
C LEU A 54 0.01 1.84 -8.89
N ALA A 55 -0.67 2.99 -8.81
CA ALA A 55 -1.55 3.49 -9.86
C ALA A 55 -0.77 3.86 -11.13
N ALA A 56 0.39 4.53 -11.00
CA ALA A 56 1.25 4.89 -12.12
C ALA A 56 1.75 3.66 -12.91
N LEU A 57 1.89 2.51 -12.25
CA LEU A 57 2.28 1.25 -12.88
C LEU A 57 1.10 0.44 -13.45
N GLY A 58 -0.14 0.91 -13.27
CA GLY A 58 -1.35 0.24 -13.78
C GLY A 58 -1.57 -1.17 -13.20
N LEU A 59 -1.11 -1.42 -11.96
CA LEU A 59 -0.99 -2.79 -11.45
C LEU A 59 -2.28 -3.39 -10.89
N GLY A 60 -3.33 -2.58 -10.70
CA GLY A 60 -4.63 -3.08 -10.25
C GLY A 60 -5.57 -1.96 -9.79
N ARG A 61 -6.69 -2.36 -9.19
CA ARG A 61 -7.70 -1.44 -8.63
C ARG A 61 -7.70 -1.44 -7.10
N GLN A 62 -7.03 -2.41 -6.48
CA GLN A 62 -7.03 -2.62 -5.04
C GLN A 62 -5.65 -2.99 -4.52
N ILE A 63 -5.36 -2.58 -3.29
CA ILE A 63 -4.22 -2.99 -2.48
C ILE A 63 -4.77 -3.89 -1.38
N VAL A 64 -4.23 -5.09 -1.25
CA VAL A 64 -4.66 -6.07 -0.25
C VAL A 64 -3.50 -6.31 0.71
N LEU A 65 -3.63 -5.83 1.94
CA LEU A 65 -2.69 -6.14 3.01
C LEU A 65 -3.12 -7.43 3.69
N ARG A 66 -2.18 -8.34 3.95
CA ARG A 66 -2.48 -9.65 4.52
C ARG A 66 -1.40 -10.09 5.49
N VAL A 67 -1.81 -10.62 6.64
CA VAL A 67 -0.98 -11.45 7.52
C VAL A 67 -1.32 -12.92 7.24
N PRO A 68 -0.36 -13.79 6.93
CA PRO A 68 -0.62 -15.20 6.70
C PRO A 68 -1.40 -15.85 7.85
N GLY A 69 -2.51 -16.51 7.53
CA GLY A 69 -3.33 -17.26 8.50
C GLY A 69 -4.14 -16.42 9.50
N SER A 70 -4.16 -15.09 9.38
CA SER A 70 -4.78 -14.23 10.39
C SER A 70 -5.70 -13.17 9.78
N LEU A 71 -5.14 -12.07 9.27
CA LEU A 71 -5.90 -10.87 8.94
C LEU A 71 -5.72 -10.48 7.47
N GLN A 72 -6.77 -9.96 6.85
CA GLN A 72 -6.70 -9.33 5.53
C GLN A 72 -7.49 -8.02 5.52
N ARG A 73 -6.92 -6.98 4.91
CA ARG A 73 -7.59 -5.71 4.64
C ARG A 73 -7.43 -5.33 3.18
N SER A 74 -8.51 -4.85 2.57
CA SER A 74 -8.54 -4.44 1.18
C SER A 74 -8.81 -2.95 1.10
N TYR A 75 -7.96 -2.24 0.36
CA TYR A 75 -8.05 -0.81 0.16
C TYR A 75 -8.20 -0.50 -1.32
N PRO A 76 -9.09 0.43 -1.70
CA PRO A 76 -9.16 0.86 -3.08
C PRO A 76 -7.91 1.67 -3.44
N MET A 77 -7.40 1.44 -4.65
CA MET A 77 -6.23 2.16 -5.18
C MET A 77 -6.57 3.62 -5.46
N HIS A 78 -7.82 3.88 -5.86
CA HIS A 78 -8.39 5.22 -6.00
C HIS A 78 -9.46 5.39 -4.93
N VAL A 79 -9.27 6.36 -4.03
CA VAL A 79 -10.32 6.75 -3.10
C VAL A 79 -11.19 7.78 -3.83
N PRO A 80 -12.49 7.50 -4.08
CA PRO A 80 -13.36 8.51 -4.64
C PRO A 80 -13.42 9.68 -3.65
N PHE A 81 -13.07 10.88 -4.11
CA PHE A 81 -13.36 12.10 -3.38
C PHE A 81 -14.88 12.31 -3.44
N HIS A 82 -15.55 12.18 -2.30
CA HIS A 82 -16.92 12.66 -2.14
C HIS A 82 -16.83 14.09 -1.61
N SER A 83 -17.11 15.06 -2.46
CA SER A 83 -17.07 16.50 -2.15
C SER A 83 -18.08 16.94 -1.08
N ASP A 84 -18.95 16.05 -0.61
CA ASP A 84 -20.07 16.35 0.30
C ASP A 84 -19.68 16.41 1.80
N GLN A 85 -18.39 16.32 2.15
CA GLN A 85 -17.93 16.38 3.55
C GLN A 85 -17.23 17.69 3.95
N LEU A 86 -17.34 18.73 3.13
CA LEU A 86 -16.99 20.11 3.49
C LEU A 86 -18.29 20.91 3.67
N ALA A 87 -18.90 20.78 4.85
CA ALA A 87 -19.99 21.63 5.32
C ALA A 87 -19.68 22.13 6.73
#